data_AF-A0A810Q5S2-F1
#
_entry.id   AF-A0A810Q5S2-F1
#
_cell.length_a   1.000
_cell.length_b   1.000
_cell.length_c   1.000
_cell.angle_alpha   90.00
_cell.angle_beta   90.00
_cell.angle_gamma   90.00
#
_symmetry.space_group_name_H-M   'P 1'
#
loop_
_entity.id
_entity.type
_entity.pdbx_description
1 polymer ?
#
loop_
_entity_poly.entity_id
_entity_poly.type
_entity_poly.pdbx_seq_one_letter_code
_entity_poly.pdbx_strand_id
1 'polypeptide(L)' 'MEEYSMTATEAARLIDWLTAHGHTAEDATECIKYIATGTQQDK' A
#
# COMPACT_ATOMS: atom_id res chain seq x y z
N MET A 1 -8.56 -10.84 17.71
CA MET A 1 -8.01 -10.71 16.35
C MET A 1 -7.66 -9.25 16.22
N GLU A 2 -6.38 -8.91 16.29
CA GLU A 2 -5.92 -7.52 16.25
C GLU A 2 -6.14 -6.98 14.84
N GLU A 3 -6.96 -5.94 14.70
CA GLU A 3 -7.17 -5.25 13.44
C GLU A 3 -5.87 -4.48 13.12
N TYR A 4 -5.01 -5.10 12.32
CA TYR A 4 -3.73 -4.51 11.93
C TYR A 4 -3.98 -3.37 10.93
N SER A 5 -4.22 -2.17 11.46
CA SER A 5 -4.38 -0.96 10.67
C SER A 5 -3.00 -0.46 10.25
N MET A 6 -2.77 -0.39 8.94
CA MET A 6 -1.53 0.13 8.38
C MET A 6 -1.30 1.58 8.79
N THR A 7 -0.15 1.87 9.41
CA THR A 7 0.19 3.24 9.80
C THR A 7 0.72 4.06 8.62
N ALA A 8 0.63 5.39 8.71
CA ALA A 8 1.15 6.29 7.68
C ALA A 8 2.66 6.11 7.43
N THR A 9 3.42 5.70 8.45
CA THR A 9 4.86 5.42 8.34
C THR A 9 5.13 4.11 7.59
N GLU A 10 4.34 3.08 7.83
CA GLU A 10 4.43 1.83 7.06
C GLU A 10 4.05 2.07 5.60
N ALA A 11 3.04 2.91 5.34
CA ALA A 11 2.68 3.34 3.99
C ALA A 11 3.83 4.04 3.28
N ALA A 12 4.43 5.05 3.91
CA ALA A 12 5.55 5.76 3.30
C ALA A 12 6.72 4.83 2.95
N ARG A 13 7.07 3.89 3.83
CA ARG A 13 8.13 2.90 3.59
C ARG A 13 7.79 1.94 2.45
N LEU A 14 6.52 1.53 2.34
CA LEU A 14 6.08 0.66 1.26
C LEU A 14 6.14 1.37 -0.09
N ILE A 15 5.75 2.66 -0.15
CA ILE A 15 5.89 3.48 -1.37
C ILE A 15 7.36 3.57 -1.78
N ASP A 16 8.24 3.92 -0.84
CA ASP A 16 9.67 4.08 -1.11
C ASP A 16 10.28 2.78 -1.63
N TRP A 17 9.95 1.64 -1.00
CA TRP A 17 10.39 0.33 -1.45
C TRP A 17 9.85 -0.05 -2.85
N LEU A 18 8.55 0.17 -3.10
CA LEU A 18 7.93 -0.15 -4.38
C LEU A 18 8.54 0.69 -5.52
N THR A 19 8.72 1.98 -5.29
CA THR A 19 9.34 2.88 -6.26
C THR A 19 10.80 2.53 -6.53
N ALA A 20 11.58 2.15 -5.51
CA ALA A 20 12.95 1.66 -5.67
C ALA A 20 13.02 0.35 -6.48
N HIS A 21 11.97 -0.46 -6.45
CA HIS A 21 11.84 -1.71 -7.19
C HIS A 21 11.23 -1.56 -8.60
N GLY A 22 10.98 -0.31 -9.05
CA GLY A 22 10.51 -0.01 -10.41
C GLY A 22 8.99 0.08 -10.56
N HIS A 23 8.24 0.05 -9.46
CA HIS A 23 6.81 0.37 -9.49
C HIS A 23 6.61 1.88 -9.61
N THR A 24 5.53 2.28 -10.27
CA THR A 24 5.14 3.69 -10.33
C THR A 24 4.49 4.10 -9.01
N ALA A 25 4.48 5.41 -8.73
CA ALA A 25 3.82 5.94 -7.54
C ALA A 25 2.31 5.59 -7.50
N GLU A 26 1.68 5.48 -8.66
CA GLU A 26 0.27 5.05 -8.80
C GLU A 26 0.09 3.60 -8.36
N ASP A 27 0.91 2.68 -8.88
CA ASP A 27 0.87 1.26 -8.53
C ASP A 27 1.15 1.06 -7.03
N ALA A 28 2.13 1.78 -6.49
CA ALA A 28 2.44 1.76 -5.06
C ALA A 28 1.28 2.26 -4.20
N THR A 29 0.56 3.28 -4.65
CA THR A 29 -0.61 3.82 -3.94
C THR A 29 -1.78 2.85 -3.96
N GLU A 30 -2.02 2.17 -5.09
CA GLU A 30 -3.07 1.15 -5.22
C GLU A 30 -2.78 -0.07 -4.32
N CYS A 31 -1.52 -0.53 -4.27
CA CYS A 31 -1.12 -1.58 -3.33
C CYS A 31 -1.40 -1.19 -1.87
N ILE A 32 -1.12 0.05 -1.50
CA ILE A 32 -1.34 0.53 -0.13
C ILE A 32 -2.83 0.66 0.18
N LYS A 33 -3.63 1.16 -0.75
CA LYS A 33 -5.09 1.18 -0.59
C LYS A 33 -5.61 -0.23 -0.36
N TYR A 34 -5.17 -1.20 -1.15
CA TYR A 34 -5.58 -2.60 -0.98
C TYR A 34 -5.25 -3.14 0.41
N ILE A 35 -4.03 -2.89 0.90
CA ILE A 35 -3.59 -3.33 2.23
C ILE A 35 -4.35 -2.61 3.35
N ALA A 36 -4.58 -1.30 3.19
CA ALA A 36 -5.22 -0.46 4.23
C ALA A 36 -6.74 -0.65 4.31
N THR A 37 -7.43 -0.89 3.19
CA THR A 37 -8.89 -1.02 3.15
C THR A 37 -9.37 -2.45 2.94
N GLY A 38 -8.49 -3.39 2.56
CA GLY A 38 -8.83 -4.78 2.27
C GLY A 38 -9.70 -4.96 1.02
N THR A 39 -10.01 -3.90 0.30
CA THR A 39 -10.87 -3.91 -0.89
C THR A 39 -9.99 -3.85 -2.13
N GLN A 40 -9.78 -4.98 -2.80
CA GLN A 40 -9.32 -4.94 -4.19
C GLN A 40 -10.50 -4.33 -4.93
N GLN A 41 -10.31 -3.21 -5.63
CA GLN A 41 -11.33 -2.79 -6.58
C GLN A 41 -11.37 -3.86 -7.67
N ASP A 42 -12.23 -4.84 -7.46
CA ASP A 42 -12.61 -5.86 -8.42
C ASP A 42 -13.16 -5.12 -9.64
N LYS A 43 -12.49 -5.35 -10.78
CA LYS A 43 -12.73 -4.64 -12.03
C LYS A 43 -13.98 -5.14 -12.74
#